data_AF-A0A4Q6A3J0-F1
#
_entry.id   AF-A0A4Q6A3J0-F1
#
_cell.length_a   1.000
_cell.length_b   1.000
_cell.length_c   1.000
_cell.angle_alpha   90.00
_cell.angle_beta   90.00
_cell.angle_gamma   90.00
#
_symmetry.space_group_name_H-M   'P 1'
#
loop_
_entity.id
_entity.type
_entity.pdbx_description
1 polymer ?
#
loop_
_entity_poly.entity_id
_entity_poly.type
_entity_poly.pdbx_seq_one_letter_code
_entity_poly.pdbx_strand_id
1 'polypeptide(L)'
;MRSELYFQSSPWWLLLCLAVGAAYAFALYQRNSGWSQRMNLSLAAFRFLVVSTVCFLLLNPLIRSTQTITEKPKVVLAIDNSESMMVGGRPQLDRALEAANQLRERLTSDDIDVSVQTLGDSLVAGDLKTIPFNQRT
;
A
#
# COMPACT_ATOMS: atom_id res chain seq x y z
N MET A 1 -9.59 -3.08 1.39
CA MET A 1 -8.55 -4.09 1.71
C MET A 1 -8.82 -5.30 0.84
N ARG A 2 -7.86 -5.70 0.00
CA ARG A 2 -7.99 -6.88 -0.85
C ARG A 2 -7.13 -7.98 -0.24
N SER A 3 -7.80 -9.04 0.23
CA SER A 3 -7.16 -10.20 0.84
C SER A 3 -7.09 -11.32 -0.18
N GLU A 4 -5.89 -11.79 -0.49
CA GLU A 4 -5.68 -12.84 -1.49
C GLU A 4 -4.90 -14.00 -0.88
N LEU A 5 -5.28 -15.23 -1.26
CA LEU A 5 -4.52 -16.43 -0.94
C LEU A 5 -3.35 -16.54 -1.92
N TYR A 6 -2.15 -16.52 -1.36
CA TYR A 6 -0.91 -16.58 -2.11
C TYR A 6 -0.19 -17.91 -1.83
N PHE A 7 0.09 -18.65 -2.89
CA PHE A 7 0.86 -19.89 -2.83
C PHE A 7 2.32 -19.59 -3.16
N GLN A 8 3.24 -19.89 -2.24
CA GLN A 8 4.69 -19.77 -2.49
C GLN A 8 5.19 -20.89 -3.42
N SER A 9 4.50 -22.02 -3.43
CA SER A 9 4.81 -23.21 -4.24
C SER A 9 3.79 -23.41 -5.34
N SER A 10 4.08 -24.35 -6.25
CA SER A 10 3.14 -24.75 -7.29
C SER A 10 1.81 -25.23 -6.69
N PRO A 11 0.64 -24.75 -7.16
CA PRO A 11 -0.66 -25.18 -6.64
C PRO A 11 -0.93 -26.68 -6.79
N TRP A 12 -0.22 -27.37 -7.70
CA TRP A 12 -0.31 -28.83 -7.89
C TRP A 12 0.02 -29.63 -6.62
N TRP A 13 0.79 -29.06 -5.69
CA TRP A 13 1.06 -29.69 -4.39
C TRP A 13 -0.20 -29.92 -3.56
N LEU A 14 -1.30 -29.18 -3.80
CA LEU A 14 -2.60 -29.46 -3.18
C LEU A 14 -3.10 -30.87 -3.50
N LEU A 15 -2.93 -31.33 -4.76
CA LEU A 15 -3.32 -32.69 -5.13
C LEU A 15 -2.47 -33.72 -4.40
N LEU A 16 -1.19 -33.43 -4.16
CA LEU A 16 -0.34 -34.32 -3.37
C LEU A 16 -0.81 -34.38 -1.91
N CYS A 17 -1.18 -33.25 -1.30
CA CYS A 17 -1.73 -33.24 0.07
C CYS A 17 -2.98 -34.12 0.18
N LEU A 18 -3.90 -34.01 -0.79
CA LEU A 18 -5.11 -34.85 -0.85
C LEU A 18 -4.76 -36.32 -1.09
N ALA A 19 -3.81 -36.61 -1.98
CA ALA A 19 -3.37 -37.97 -2.25
C ALA A 19 -2.76 -38.63 -1.00
N VAL A 20 -1.91 -37.91 -0.27
CA VAL A 20 -1.31 -38.39 0.99
C VAL A 20 -2.37 -38.64 2.05
N GLY A 21 -3.32 -37.71 2.24
CA GLY A 21 -4.43 -37.90 3.18
C GLY A 21 -5.30 -39.10 2.82
N ALA A 22 -5.59 -39.30 1.52
CA ALA A 22 -6.41 -40.41 1.04
C ALA A 22 -5.70 -41.75 1.22
N ALA A 23 -4.42 -41.83 0.82
CA ALA A 23 -3.60 -43.01 1.02
C ALA A 23 -3.50 -43.39 2.50
N TYR A 24 -3.30 -42.40 3.38
CA TYR A 24 -3.21 -42.62 4.82
C TYR A 24 -4.54 -43.13 5.41
N ALA A 25 -5.66 -42.49 5.07
CA ALA A 25 -6.98 -42.92 5.54
C ALA A 25 -7.34 -44.31 5.01
N PHE A 26 -7.10 -44.59 3.73
CA PHE A 26 -7.35 -45.89 3.14
C PHE A 26 -6.52 -46.99 3.81
N ALA A 27 -5.21 -46.79 3.97
CA ALA A 27 -4.33 -47.78 4.59
C ALA A 27 -4.73 -48.13 6.03
N LEU A 28 -5.22 -47.15 6.79
CA LEU A 28 -5.62 -47.33 8.19
C LEU A 28 -7.00 -47.97 8.36
N TYR A 29 -7.94 -47.64 7.48
CA TYR A 29 -9.36 -48.02 7.62
C TYR A 29 -9.84 -49.08 6.62
N GLN A 30 -8.96 -49.65 5.79
CA GLN A 30 -9.27 -50.74 4.85
C GLN A 30 -9.57 -52.09 5.52
N ARG A 31 -9.04 -52.35 6.72
CA ARG A 31 -9.21 -53.63 7.42
C ARG A 31 -10.46 -53.60 8.29
N ASN A 32 -11.07 -54.79 8.50
CA ASN A 32 -12.24 -54.97 9.37
C ASN A 32 -11.96 -54.39 10.77
N SER A 33 -12.38 -53.15 10.94
CA SER A 33 -12.38 -52.47 12.24
C SER A 33 -13.47 -53.14 13.09
N GLY A 34 -13.24 -53.30 14.39
CA GLY A 34 -14.29 -53.77 15.33
C GLY A 34 -15.47 -52.80 15.50
N TRP A 35 -15.58 -51.78 14.63
CA TRP A 35 -16.55 -50.70 14.68
C TRP A 35 -17.60 -50.89 13.59
N SER A 36 -18.75 -50.23 13.76
CA SER A 36 -19.77 -50.19 12.70
C SER A 36 -19.21 -49.52 11.43
N GLN A 37 -19.68 -49.95 10.27
CA GLN A 37 -19.24 -49.42 8.98
C GLN A 37 -19.38 -47.89 8.88
N ARG A 38 -20.46 -47.34 9.44
CA ARG A 38 -20.70 -45.88 9.49
C ARG A 38 -19.63 -45.17 10.30
N MET A 39 -19.27 -45.70 11.47
CA MET A 39 -18.22 -45.10 12.31
C MET A 39 -16.86 -45.19 11.61
N ASN A 40 -16.55 -46.35 11.01
CA ASN A 40 -15.30 -46.55 10.28
C ASN A 40 -15.14 -45.54 9.13
N LEU A 41 -16.22 -45.30 8.37
CA LEU A 41 -16.24 -44.32 7.28
C LEU A 41 -16.10 -42.88 7.80
N SER A 42 -16.80 -42.51 8.87
CA SER A 42 -16.69 -41.19 9.48
C SER A 42 -15.27 -40.91 10.01
N LEU A 43 -14.67 -41.89 10.67
CA LEU A 43 -13.30 -41.80 11.17
C LEU A 43 -12.29 -41.70 10.02
N ALA A 44 -12.48 -42.45 8.93
CA ALA A 44 -11.66 -42.35 7.74
C ALA A 44 -11.76 -40.97 7.07
N ALA A 45 -12.98 -40.45 6.90
CA ALA A 45 -13.21 -39.12 6.34
C ALA A 45 -12.58 -38.02 7.19
N PHE A 46 -12.73 -38.09 8.52
CA PHE A 46 -12.10 -37.15 9.43
C PHE A 46 -10.57 -37.22 9.36
N ARG A 47 -10.00 -38.43 9.31
CA ARG A 47 -8.55 -38.64 9.17
C ARG A 47 -8.03 -38.06 7.86
N PHE A 48 -8.74 -38.30 6.75
CA PHE A 48 -8.43 -37.73 5.45
C PHE A 48 -8.37 -36.20 5.49
N LEU A 49 -9.40 -35.55 6.06
CA LEU A 49 -9.46 -34.10 6.16
C LEU A 49 -8.31 -33.56 7.00
N VAL A 50 -8.09 -34.10 8.20
CA VAL A 50 -7.03 -33.64 9.11
C VAL A 50 -5.65 -33.78 8.47
N VAL A 51 -5.32 -34.96 7.92
CA VAL A 51 -3.99 -35.19 7.32
C VAL A 51 -3.78 -34.29 6.10
N SER A 52 -4.79 -34.15 5.23
CA SER A 52 -4.71 -33.26 4.06
C SER A 52 -4.53 -31.80 4.47
N THR A 53 -5.26 -31.34 5.50
CA THR A 53 -5.13 -29.99 6.04
C THR A 53 -3.75 -29.76 6.65
N VAL A 54 -3.21 -30.72 7.41
CA VAL A 54 -1.85 -30.62 7.97
C VAL A 54 -0.82 -30.53 6.84
N CYS A 55 -0.89 -31.40 5.84
CA CYS A 55 0.01 -31.33 4.68
C CYS A 55 -0.13 -29.99 3.93
N PHE A 56 -1.35 -29.49 3.76
CA PHE A 56 -1.59 -28.19 3.15
C PHE A 56 -0.97 -27.04 3.97
N LEU A 57 -1.14 -27.05 5.30
CA LEU A 57 -0.53 -26.04 6.18
C LEU A 57 1.00 -26.10 6.16
N LEU A 58 1.59 -27.28 5.96
CA LEU A 58 3.04 -27.44 5.77
C LEU A 58 3.54 -26.82 4.46
N LEU A 59 2.68 -26.61 3.46
CA LEU A 59 3.03 -25.84 2.25
C LEU A 59 3.07 -24.32 2.49
N ASN A 60 2.80 -23.87 3.72
CA ASN A 60 2.81 -22.48 4.13
C ASN A 60 1.95 -21.60 3.21
N PRO A 61 0.62 -21.79 3.18
CA PRO A 61 -0.28 -20.90 2.46
C PRO A 61 -0.29 -19.52 3.13
N LEU A 62 0.01 -18.45 2.38
CA LEU A 62 0.04 -17.10 2.92
C LEU A 62 -1.25 -16.35 2.59
N ILE A 63 -1.80 -15.66 3.58
CA ILE A 63 -2.84 -14.64 3.36
C ILE A 63 -2.13 -13.30 3.23
N ARG A 64 -2.12 -12.73 2.02
CA ARG A 64 -1.55 -11.40 1.79
C ARG A 64 -2.67 -10.37 1.82
N SER A 65 -2.49 -9.33 2.64
CA SER A 65 -3.37 -8.15 2.67
C SER A 65 -2.59 -6.95 2.15
N THR A 66 -3.00 -6.45 0.98
CA THR A 66 -2.37 -5.26 0.38
C THR A 66 -3.23 -4.05 0.68
N GLN A 67 -2.63 -3.04 1.32
CA GLN A 67 -3.23 -1.71 1.51
C GLN A 67 -2.55 -0.73 0.55
N THR A 68 -3.33 -0.19 -0.39
CA THR A 68 -2.86 0.86 -1.30
C THR A 68 -3.38 2.19 -0.78
N ILE A 69 -2.47 3.06 -0.36
CA ILE A 69 -2.77 4.44 0.02
C ILE A 69 -2.34 5.30 -1.16
N THR A 70 -3.29 6.02 -1.74
CA THR A 70 -3.00 7.01 -2.78
C THR A 70 -2.91 8.37 -2.12
N GLU A 71 -1.70 8.89 -2.00
CA GLU A 71 -1.46 10.26 -1.53
C GLU A 71 -1.62 11.26 -2.67
N LYS A 72 -2.21 12.42 -2.40
CA LYS A 72 -2.29 13.49 -3.39
C LYS A 72 -0.89 14.05 -3.68
N PRO A 73 -0.55 14.36 -4.94
CA PRO A 73 0.72 15.02 -5.25
C PRO A 73 0.75 16.38 -4.55
N LYS A 74 1.86 16.66 -3.85
CA LYS A 74 2.08 17.91 -3.14
C LYS A 74 3.25 18.67 -3.74
N VAL A 75 3.05 19.94 -4.07
CA VAL A 75 4.08 20.83 -4.60
C VAL A 75 4.26 22.01 -3.65
N VAL A 76 5.51 22.29 -3.28
CA VAL A 76 5.86 23.44 -2.45
C VAL A 76 6.53 24.49 -3.33
N LEU A 77 5.93 25.67 -3.46
CA LEU A 77 6.61 26.83 -4.03
C LEU A 77 7.37 27.54 -2.92
N ALA A 78 8.69 27.39 -2.94
CA ALA A 78 9.59 28.09 -2.04
C ALA A 78 10.04 29.43 -2.65
N ILE A 79 9.73 30.54 -2.00
CA ILE A 79 10.09 31.90 -2.42
C ILE A 79 11.23 32.39 -1.55
N ASP A 80 12.34 32.77 -2.17
CA ASP A 80 13.44 33.46 -1.48
C ASP A 80 12.98 34.87 -1.09
N ASN A 81 12.96 35.17 0.21
CA ASN A 81 12.59 36.46 0.80
C ASN A 81 13.81 37.28 1.25
N SER A 82 14.99 37.01 0.69
CA SER A 82 16.21 37.78 0.96
C SER A 82 16.16 39.21 0.39
N GLU A 83 16.90 40.12 1.02
CA GLU A 83 17.04 41.51 0.57
C GLU A 83 17.66 41.60 -0.85
N SER A 84 18.48 40.62 -1.26
CA SER A 84 19.07 40.56 -2.61
C SER A 84 18.05 40.46 -3.74
N MET A 85 16.87 39.90 -3.49
CA MET A 85 15.81 39.78 -4.49
C MET A 85 15.25 41.14 -4.91
N MET A 86 15.44 42.18 -4.08
CA MET A 86 14.99 43.55 -4.36
C MET A 86 15.96 44.34 -5.25
N VAL A 87 17.19 43.86 -5.48
CA VAL A 87 18.23 44.58 -6.24
C VAL A 87 17.83 44.83 -7.69
N GLY A 88 17.04 43.93 -8.29
CA GLY A 88 16.52 44.06 -9.66
C GLY A 88 15.33 45.03 -9.82
N GLY A 89 14.78 45.55 -8.70
CA GLY A 89 13.61 46.42 -8.69
C GLY A 89 12.28 45.71 -8.41
N ARG A 90 11.36 46.39 -7.72
CA ARG A 90 10.02 45.87 -7.37
C ARG A 90 9.16 45.48 -8.58
N PRO A 91 9.17 46.21 -9.72
CA PRO A 91 8.35 45.84 -10.88
C PRO A 91 8.73 44.48 -11.50
N GLN A 92 10.02 44.11 -11.49
CA GLN A 92 10.51 42.83 -11.99
C GLN A 92 10.13 41.70 -11.03
N LEU A 93 10.23 41.97 -9.73
CA LEU A 93 9.83 41.04 -8.67
C LEU A 93 8.32 40.77 -8.70
N ASP A 94 7.50 41.81 -8.86
CA ASP A 94 6.04 41.68 -8.92
C ASP A 94 5.60 40.82 -10.11
N ARG A 95 6.26 40.92 -11.27
CA ARG A 95 6.01 40.03 -12.43
C ARG A 95 6.35 38.58 -12.13
N ALA A 96 7.45 38.32 -11.42
CA ALA A 96 7.84 36.98 -11.01
C ALA A 96 6.84 36.38 -10.01
N LEU A 97 6.34 37.19 -9.07
CA LEU A 97 5.30 36.80 -8.11
C LEU A 97 3.95 36.55 -8.78
N GLU A 98 3.59 37.33 -9.80
CA GLU A 98 2.42 37.07 -10.64
C GLU A 98 2.55 35.75 -11.42
N ALA A 99 3.72 35.47 -12.01
CA ALA A 99 3.98 34.19 -12.67
C ALA A 99 3.90 33.01 -11.68
N ALA A 100 4.40 33.19 -10.45
CA ALA A 100 4.30 32.19 -9.38
C ALA A 100 2.84 31.96 -8.94
N ASN A 101 2.02 33.01 -8.87
CA ASN A 101 0.59 32.90 -8.61
C ASN A 101 -0.15 32.14 -9.73
N GLN A 102 0.15 32.44 -11.00
CA GLN A 102 -0.42 31.72 -12.13
C GLN A 102 -0.02 30.24 -12.14
N LEU A 103 1.22 29.93 -11.75
CA LEU A 103 1.68 28.55 -11.61
C LEU A 103 0.92 27.83 -10.49
N ARG A 104 0.74 28.48 -9.33
CA ARG A 104 -0.07 27.94 -8.23
C ARG A 104 -1.47 27.59 -8.71
N GLU A 105 -2.14 28.51 -9.40
CA GLU A 105 -3.50 28.30 -9.91
C GLU A 105 -3.61 27.12 -10.89
N ARG A 106 -2.65 27.00 -11.83
CA ARG A 106 -2.59 25.88 -12.77
C ARG A 106 -2.39 24.54 -12.08
N LEU A 107 -1.52 24.50 -11.07
CA LEU A 107 -1.27 23.27 -10.31
C LEU A 107 -2.48 22.91 -9.44
N THR A 108 -3.15 23.88 -8.81
CA THR A 108 -4.38 23.65 -8.06
C THR A 108 -5.52 23.15 -8.96
N SER A 109 -5.61 23.60 -10.22
CA SER A 109 -6.61 23.08 -11.16
C SER A 109 -6.39 21.61 -11.55
N ASP A 110 -5.17 21.11 -11.41
CA ASP A 110 -4.81 19.71 -11.71
C ASP A 110 -4.98 18.77 -10.48
N ASP A 111 -5.74 19.20 -9.44
CA ASP A 111 -5.94 18.50 -8.15
C ASP A 111 -4.63 18.24 -7.36
N ILE A 112 -3.63 19.09 -7.56
CA ILE A 112 -2.36 19.06 -6.82
C ILE A 112 -2.49 19.94 -5.57
N ASP A 113 -2.02 19.43 -4.42
CA ASP A 113 -1.92 20.22 -3.19
C ASP A 113 -0.71 21.17 -3.27
N VAL A 114 -0.98 22.47 -3.39
CA VAL A 114 0.07 23.48 -3.58
C VAL A 114 0.21 24.35 -2.32
N SER A 115 1.40 24.32 -1.71
CA SER A 115 1.74 25.14 -0.54
C SER A 115 2.80 26.17 -0.91
N VAL A 116 2.62 27.43 -0.50
CA VAL A 116 3.64 28.48 -0.71
C VAL A 116 4.33 28.80 0.61
N GLN A 117 5.66 28.76 0.58
CA GLN A 117 6.52 28.99 1.73
C GLN A 117 7.64 29.95 1.35
N THR A 118 8.11 30.72 2.32
CA THR A 118 9.37 31.46 2.16
C THR A 118 10.54 30.60 2.63
N LEU A 119 11.76 30.89 2.14
CA LEU A 119 12.97 30.19 2.60
C LEU A 119 13.31 30.47 4.08
N GLY A 120 12.71 31.52 4.67
CA GLY A 120 12.71 31.79 6.11
C GLY A 120 11.62 31.05 6.91
N ASP A 121 11.04 29.97 6.36
CA ASP A 121 10.09 29.07 7.03
C ASP A 121 8.74 29.73 7.43
N SER A 122 8.36 30.81 6.74
CA SER A 122 7.05 31.45 6.91
C SER A 122 6.07 31.01 5.84
N LEU A 123 4.92 30.49 6.26
CA LEU A 123 3.79 30.11 5.39
C LEU A 123 3.12 31.36 4.83
N VAL A 124 2.95 31.41 3.50
CA VAL A 124 2.26 32.50 2.81
C VAL A 124 0.92 31.99 2.29
N ALA A 125 -0.13 32.21 3.08
CA ALA A 125 -1.50 31.77 2.75
C ALA A 125 -2.26 32.75 1.84
N GLY A 126 -1.71 33.95 1.60
CA GLY A 126 -2.38 35.06 0.91
C GLY A 126 -1.75 35.43 -0.44
N ASP A 127 -1.84 36.71 -0.79
CA ASP A 127 -1.19 37.26 -1.98
C ASP A 127 0.32 37.30 -1.81
N LEU A 128 1.06 36.77 -2.77
CA LEU A 128 2.51 36.70 -2.77
C LEU A 128 3.17 38.08 -2.82
N LYS A 129 2.47 39.11 -3.29
CA LYS A 129 2.97 40.50 -3.30
C LYS A 129 3.17 41.10 -1.91
N THR A 130 2.58 40.49 -0.89
CA THR A 130 2.71 40.92 0.51
C THR A 130 4.02 40.49 1.17
N ILE A 131 4.84 39.68 0.48
CA ILE A 131 6.13 39.22 1.01
C ILE A 131 7.06 40.44 1.17
N PRO A 132 7.68 40.64 2.35
CA PRO A 132 8.46 41.84 2.67
C PRO A 132 9.87 41.87 2.06
N PHE A 133 10.44 40.72 1.66
CA PHE A 133 11.82 40.59 1.14
C PHE A 133 12.88 41.30 1.98
N ASN A 134 12.79 41.14 3.30
CA ASN A 134 13.65 41.81 4.28
C ASN A 134 14.55 40.83 5.06
N GLN A 135 14.68 39.60 4.59
CA GLN A 135 15.55 38.62 5.24
C GLN A 135 17.00 38.93 4.89
N ARG A 136 17.82 39.14 5.93
CA ARG A 136 19.27 39.25 5.77
C ARG A 136 19.85 37.85 5.66
N THR A 137 20.51 37.59 4.55
CA THR A 137 21.29 36.37 4.26
C THR A 137 22.76 36.58 4.58
#